data_AF-A0A1H3MTX8-F1
#
_entry.id   AF-A0A1H3MTX8-F1
#
_cell.length_a   1.000
_cell.length_b   1.000
_cell.length_c   1.000
_cell.angle_alpha   90.00
_cell.angle_beta   90.00
_cell.angle_gamma   90.00
#
_symmetry.space_group_name_H-M   'P 1'
#
loop_
_entity.id
_entity.type
_entity.pdbx_description
1 polymer ?
#
loop_
_entity_poly.entity_id
_entity_poly.type
_entity_poly.pdbx_seq_one_letter_code
_entity_poly.pdbx_strand_id
1 'polypeptide(L)' 'MTKDDAETYVKAKISQIESMQKSLKDNYYDMDLENADVQTKIEDVVARAYFELSKLKSELEALKFEETK' A
#
# COMPACT_ATOMS: atom_id res chain seq x y z
N MET A 1 16.67 -15.72 -10.78
CA MET A 1 15.48 -14.92 -11.11
C MET A 1 15.89 -14.04 -12.25
N THR A 2 15.18 -14.10 -13.38
CA THR A 2 15.48 -13.23 -14.53
C THR A 2 15.01 -11.81 -14.25
N LYS A 3 15.46 -10.84 -15.04
CA LYS A 3 14.96 -9.46 -14.99
C LYS A 3 13.43 -9.40 -15.13
N ASP A 4 12.89 -10.16 -16.08
CA ASP A 4 11.45 -10.22 -16.34
C ASP A 4 10.67 -10.78 -15.14
N ASP A 5 11.21 -11.80 -14.46
CA ASP A 5 10.62 -12.34 -13.24
C ASP A 5 10.58 -11.29 -12.11
N ALA A 6 11.68 -10.53 -11.96
CA ALA A 6 11.79 -9.49 -10.94
C ALA A 6 10.84 -8.30 -11.21
N GLU A 7 10.75 -7.86 -12.45
CA GLU A 7 9.80 -6.82 -12.87
C GLU A 7 8.35 -7.26 -12.68
N THR A 8 8.04 -8.51 -13.03
CA THR A 8 6.70 -9.10 -12.83
C THR A 8 6.36 -9.17 -11.34
N TYR A 9 7.30 -9.60 -10.52
CA TYR A 9 7.14 -9.63 -9.07
C TYR A 9 6.87 -8.24 -8.49
N VAL A 10 7.65 -7.23 -8.89
CA VAL A 10 7.43 -5.84 -8.43
C VAL A 10 6.06 -5.32 -8.85
N LYS A 11 5.65 -5.52 -10.09
CA LYS A 11 4.30 -5.13 -10.55
C LYS A 11 3.21 -5.77 -9.70
N ALA A 12 3.33 -7.07 -9.42
CA ALA A 12 2.40 -7.77 -8.55
C ALA A 12 2.36 -7.18 -7.13
N LYS A 13 3.52 -6.80 -6.57
CA LYS A 13 3.58 -6.13 -5.25
C LYS A 13 2.96 -4.75 -5.24
N ILE A 14 3.18 -3.95 -6.29
CA ILE A 14 2.53 -2.64 -6.44
C ILE A 14 1.01 -2.80 -6.49
N SER A 15 0.48 -3.73 -7.30
CA SER A 15 -0.96 -4.00 -7.35
C SER A 15 -1.54 -4.49 -6.02
N GLN A 16 -0.79 -5.30 -5.26
CA GLN A 16 -1.18 -5.70 -3.91
C GLN A 16 -1.26 -4.49 -2.96
N ILE A 17 -0.31 -3.57 -3.04
CA ILE A 17 -0.32 -2.33 -2.24
C ILE A 17 -1.54 -1.46 -2.56
N GLU A 18 -1.84 -1.26 -3.84
CA GLU A 18 -3.02 -0.50 -4.26
C GLU A 18 -4.32 -1.13 -3.76
N SER A 19 -4.42 -2.47 -3.81
CA SER A 19 -5.55 -3.19 -3.25
C SER A 19 -5.66 -2.99 -1.74
N MET A 20 -4.55 -3.03 -1.00
CA MET A 20 -4.55 -2.81 0.46
C MET A 20 -4.97 -1.37 0.80
N GLN A 21 -4.48 -0.38 0.05
CA GLN A 21 -4.89 1.02 0.23
C GLN A 21 -6.39 1.20 0.01
N LYS A 22 -6.95 0.58 -1.04
CA LYS A 22 -8.39 0.57 -1.30
C LYS A 22 -9.16 -0.09 -0.16
N SER A 23 -8.75 -1.29 0.27
CA SER A 23 -9.43 -1.99 1.38
C SER A 23 -9.37 -1.23 2.70
N LEU A 24 -8.26 -0.56 3.02
CA LEU A 24 -8.17 0.29 4.22
C LEU A 24 -9.16 1.45 4.16
N LYS A 25 -9.26 2.09 3.00
CA LYS A 25 -10.19 3.20 2.77
C LYS A 25 -11.64 2.73 2.86
N ASP A 26 -11.98 1.63 2.18
CA ASP A 26 -13.33 1.06 2.19
C ASP A 26 -13.71 0.64 3.62
N ASN A 27 -12.84 -0.10 4.32
CA ASN A 27 -13.07 -0.49 5.71
C ASN A 27 -13.29 0.72 6.63
N TYR A 28 -12.51 1.80 6.46
CA TYR A 28 -12.70 3.01 7.25
C TYR A 28 -14.07 3.64 7.03
N TYR A 29 -14.56 3.70 5.78
CA TYR A 29 -15.89 4.23 5.49
C TYR A 29 -17.02 3.31 5.94
N ASP A 30 -16.78 2.00 5.98
CA ASP A 30 -17.73 1.02 6.50
C ASP A 30 -17.82 1.04 8.04
N MET A 31 -16.84 1.65 8.73
CA MET A 31 -16.89 1.81 10.17
C MET A 31 -17.88 2.91 10.54
N ASP A 32 -19.03 2.50 11.08
CA ASP A 32 -20.02 3.41 11.68
C ASP A 32 -19.53 3.89 13.05
N LEU A 33 -18.74 4.97 13.05
CA LEU A 33 -18.11 5.52 14.25
C LEU A 33 -18.93 6.69 14.81
N GLU A 34 -19.71 6.41 15.85
CA GLU A 34 -20.51 7.44 16.53
C GLU A 34 -19.68 8.27 17.53
N ASN A 35 -18.51 7.77 17.95
CA ASN A 35 -17.65 8.43 18.92
C ASN A 35 -16.51 9.20 18.23
N ALA A 36 -16.52 10.53 18.34
CA ALA A 36 -15.54 11.41 17.71
C ALA A 36 -14.08 11.14 18.11
N ASP A 37 -13.81 10.82 19.39
CA ASP A 37 -12.45 10.51 19.85
C ASP A 37 -11.93 9.21 19.24
N VAL A 38 -12.83 8.23 19.07
CA VAL A 38 -12.52 6.96 18.40
C VAL A 38 -12.31 7.18 16.91
N GLN A 39 -13.14 8.00 16.27
CA GLN A 39 -12.99 8.41 14.88
C GLN A 39 -11.63 9.05 14.61
N THR A 40 -11.24 10.07 15.38
CA THR A 40 -9.93 10.73 15.19
C THR A 40 -8.76 9.77 15.36
N LYS A 41 -8.81 8.83 16.31
CA LYS A 41 -7.76 7.81 16.49
C LYS A 41 -7.68 6.86 15.30
N ILE A 42 -8.82 6.45 14.75
CA ILE A 42 -8.86 5.57 13.59
C ILE A 42 -8.39 6.30 12.34
N GLU A 43 -8.78 7.56 12.15
CA GLU A 43 -8.30 8.41 11.07
C GLU A 43 -6.77 8.51 11.07
N ASP A 44 -6.15 8.75 12.22
CA ASP A 44 -4.69 8.80 12.36
C ASP A 44 -4.03 7.45 12.03
N VAL A 45 -4.61 6.33 12.47
CA VAL A 45 -4.12 4.99 12.14
C VAL A 45 -4.22 4.71 10.63
N VAL A 46 -5.36 5.00 10.02
CA VAL A 46 -5.59 4.81 8.57
C VAL A 46 -4.65 5.70 7.76
N ALA A 47 -4.47 6.97 8.16
CA ALA A 47 -3.56 7.90 7.50
C ALA A 47 -2.11 7.41 7.54
N ARG A 48 -1.64 6.93 8.71
CA ARG A 48 -0.29 6.36 8.85
C ARG A 48 -0.11 5.10 8.01
N ALA A 49 -1.08 4.19 8.02
CA ALA A 49 -1.02 2.99 7.19
C ALA A 49 -0.97 3.34 5.69
N TYR A 50 -1.77 4.31 5.26
CA TYR A 50 -1.77 4.79 3.88
C TYR A 50 -0.44 5.42 3.48
N PHE A 51 0.17 6.18 4.39
CA PHE A 51 1.49 6.79 4.18
C PHE A 51 2.59 5.73 4.00
N GLU A 52 2.67 4.76 4.89
CA GLU A 52 3.67 3.68 4.81
C GLU A 52 3.50 2.84 3.53
N LEU A 53 2.25 2.53 3.15
CA LEU A 53 1.96 1.84 1.89
C LEU A 53 2.38 2.67 0.67
N SER A 54 2.15 3.98 0.69
CA SER A 54 2.57 4.88 -0.40
C SER A 54 4.10 4.93 -0.52
N LYS A 55 4.80 5.02 0.61
CA LYS A 55 6.26 4.99 0.66
C LYS A 55 6.81 3.67 0.10
N LEU A 56 6.26 2.53 0.52
CA LEU A 56 6.67 1.22 0.02
C LEU A 56 6.43 1.09 -1.49
N LYS A 57 5.30 1.59 -1.99
CA LYS A 57 5.01 1.62 -3.43
C LYS A 57 6.07 2.43 -4.19
N SER A 58 6.39 3.64 -3.72
CA SER A 58 7.42 4.48 -4.34
C SER A 58 8.81 3.84 -4.31
N GLU A 59 9.17 3.15 -3.22
CA GLU A 59 10.43 2.40 -3.13
C GLU A 59 10.50 1.26 -4.15
N LEU A 60 9.39 0.53 -4.33
CA LEU A 60 9.29 -0.53 -5.34
C LEU A 60 9.34 0.02 -6.78
N GLU A 61 8.67 1.13 -7.06
CA GLU A 61 8.70 1.80 -8.36
C GLU A 61 10.09 2.35 -8.72
N ALA A 62 10.90 2.67 -7.71
CA ALA A 62 12.28 3.12 -7.89
C ALA A 62 13.29 1.99 -8.15
N LEU A 63 12.89 0.73 -7.96
CA LEU A 63 13.79 -0.41 -8.20
C LEU A 63 14.18 -0.51 -9.68
N LYS A 64 15.46 -0.76 -9.91
CA LYS A 64 16.03 -1.03 -11.23
C LYS A 64 16.55 -2.45 -11.26
N PHE A 65 16.24 -3.17 -12.33
CA PHE A 65 16.64 -4.57 -12.53
C PHE A 65 17.65 -4.66 -13.67
N GLU A 66 18.79 -5.28 -13.39
CA GLU A 66 19.84 -5.55 -14.39
C GLU A 66 19.63 -6.93 -15.01
N GLU A 67 20.04 -7.10 -16.28
CA GLU A 67 20.10 -8.41 -16.91
C GLU A 67 21.27 -9.21 -16.32
N THR A 68 20.97 -10.27 -15.59
CA THR A 68 21.96 -11.31 -15.27
C THR A 68 22.31 -12.07 -16.55
N LYS A 69 23.57 -11.98 -16.96
CA LYS A 69 24.18 -12.73 -18.08
C LYS A 69 24.21 -14.24 -17.81
#